data_AF-A0A4U5J7M8-F1
#
_entry.id   AF-A0A4U5J7M8-F1
#
_cell.length_a   1.000
_cell.length_b   1.000
_cell.length_c   1.000
_cell.angle_alpha   90.00
_cell.angle_beta   90.00
_cell.angle_gamma   90.00
#
_symmetry.space_group_name_H-M   'P 1'
#
loop_
_entity.id
_entity.type
_entity.pdbx_description
1 polymer ?
#
loop_
_entity_poly.entity_id
_entity_poly.type
_entity_poly.pdbx_seq_one_letter_code
_entity_poly.pdbx_strand_id
1 'polypeptide(L)'
;MTTPFGAPGTGLSRREFLAATGVTGVSALAGCSSKIINAPTAATGTPSEAQTTPSDLPYTSPPTVVNVDEQGGSVTMGTQPARHAVHPLDSMGGPVELPRVWAWQVDDNDPSVPGPILRTTEGNDMEVTLDNTNGRRPHTIHFHGVTKTWKNDGVPTLTGIKVPAGEKHTYEIPANVPGTHLYHCHLQTHRHIDMGMYGSVEILSR
;
A
#
# COMPACT_ATOMS: atom_id res chain seq x y z
N MET A 1 18.27 -14.28 -46.12
CA MET A 1 18.84 -12.98 -46.55
C MET A 1 18.37 -11.93 -45.57
N THR A 2 19.23 -11.48 -44.65
CA THR A 2 18.95 -10.41 -43.69
C THR A 2 19.88 -9.25 -44.02
N THR A 3 19.35 -8.12 -44.48
CA THR A 3 20.10 -6.89 -44.71
C THR A 3 20.37 -6.20 -43.37
N PRO A 4 21.62 -5.75 -43.10
CA PRO A 4 21.94 -4.93 -41.95
C PRO A 4 21.68 -3.44 -42.28
N PHE A 5 21.11 -2.69 -41.33
CA PHE A 5 21.18 -1.23 -41.31
C PHE A 5 22.17 -0.81 -40.22
N GLY A 6 23.27 -0.16 -40.63
CA GLY A 6 24.26 0.45 -39.74
C GLY A 6 25.65 0.54 -40.39
N ALA A 7 26.14 1.77 -40.56
CA ALA A 7 27.47 2.04 -41.13
C ALA A 7 28.61 1.65 -40.15
N PRO A 8 29.79 1.22 -40.66
CA PRO A 8 30.90 0.77 -39.83
C PRO A 8 31.78 1.93 -39.35
N GLY A 9 32.06 1.95 -38.04
CA GLY A 9 33.29 2.50 -37.44
C GLY A 9 33.45 4.03 -37.41
N THR A 10 33.19 4.63 -36.24
CA THR A 10 34.11 5.47 -35.43
C THR A 10 33.31 6.01 -34.23
N GLY A 11 33.07 5.18 -33.22
CA GLY A 11 32.46 5.60 -31.96
C GLY A 11 33.48 5.43 -30.83
N LEU A 12 33.67 6.48 -30.03
CA LEU A 12 34.54 6.47 -28.85
C LEU A 12 34.21 5.27 -27.96
N SER A 13 35.25 4.53 -27.57
CA SER A 13 35.08 3.37 -26.72
C SER A 13 34.73 3.80 -25.28
N ARG A 14 34.03 2.94 -24.53
CA ARG A 14 33.69 3.18 -23.11
C ARG A 14 34.91 3.49 -22.23
N ARG A 15 36.12 3.10 -22.65
CA ARG A 15 37.38 3.43 -21.97
C ARG A 15 37.87 4.86 -22.21
N GLU A 16 37.59 5.44 -23.38
CA GLU A 16 37.96 6.84 -23.68
C GLU A 16 37.07 7.85 -22.95
N PHE A 17 35.79 7.52 -22.71
CA PHE A 17 34.88 8.37 -21.93
C PHE A 17 35.31 8.50 -20.45
N LEU A 18 35.88 7.43 -19.87
CA LEU A 18 36.37 7.43 -18.49
C LEU A 18 37.72 8.15 -18.33
N ALA A 19 38.52 8.28 -19.39
CA ALA A 19 39.74 9.07 -19.38
C ALA A 19 39.46 10.58 -19.45
N ALA A 20 38.37 10.99 -20.11
CA ALA A 20 38.03 12.40 -20.35
C ALA A 20 37.47 13.14 -19.12
N THR A 21 37.05 12.43 -18.07
CA THR A 21 36.44 13.03 -16.86
C THR A 21 37.32 12.94 -15.61
N GLY A 22 38.53 12.39 -15.73
CA GLY A 22 39.39 12.04 -14.58
C GLY A 22 40.39 13.09 -14.09
N VAL A 23 40.58 14.24 -14.74
CA VAL A 23 41.63 15.20 -14.33
C VAL A 23 41.20 16.67 -14.49
N THR A 24 40.57 17.22 -13.43
CA THR A 24 40.55 18.65 -13.06
C THR A 24 39.90 18.73 -11.66
N GLY A 25 40.44 19.33 -10.60
CA GLY A 25 41.70 20.00 -10.32
C GLY A 25 41.73 20.26 -8.81
N VAL A 26 42.90 20.11 -8.19
CA VAL A 26 43.15 20.46 -6.79
C VAL A 26 43.39 21.97 -6.70
N SER A 27 42.77 22.64 -5.72
CA SER A 27 43.22 23.86 -4.98
C SER A 27 42.17 24.98 -4.92
N ALA A 28 41.67 25.26 -3.72
CA ALA A 28 41.60 26.61 -3.12
C ALA A 28 41.14 26.49 -1.66
N LEU A 29 42.09 26.51 -0.71
CA LEU A 29 41.82 26.83 0.69
C LEU A 29 41.64 28.35 0.80
N ALA A 30 40.42 28.81 1.06
CA ALA A 30 40.15 30.19 1.45
C ALA A 30 39.55 30.20 2.85
N GLY A 31 40.35 30.70 3.80
CA GLY A 31 39.92 30.94 5.17
C GLY A 31 39.02 32.17 5.25
N CYS A 32 38.04 32.13 6.14
CA CYS A 32 37.40 33.31 6.70
C CYS A 32 37.28 33.10 8.22
N SER A 33 38.17 33.77 8.95
CA SER A 33 38.03 34.00 10.39
C SER A 33 36.84 34.93 10.62
N SER A 34 35.79 34.42 11.26
CA SER A 34 34.65 35.22 11.72
C SER A 34 34.48 35.01 13.22
N LYS A 35 34.54 36.14 13.93
CA LYS A 35 34.47 36.30 15.38
C LYS A 35 33.34 35.49 16.02
N ILE A 36 33.67 34.84 17.14
CA ILE A 36 32.69 34.36 18.11
C ILE A 36 31.97 35.57 18.70
N ILE A 37 30.68 35.73 18.39
CA ILE A 37 29.78 36.64 19.10
C ILE A 37 28.64 35.76 19.62
N ASN A 38 28.56 35.66 20.93
CA ASN A 38 27.53 34.91 21.64
C ASN A 38 26.23 35.73 21.63
N ALA A 39 25.18 35.23 20.99
CA ALA A 39 23.80 35.74 21.12
C ALA A 39 22.81 34.55 21.03
N PRO A 40 21.77 34.50 21.88
CA PRO A 40 20.91 33.34 21.98
C PRO A 40 19.94 33.31 20.80
N THR A 41 19.98 32.24 20.01
CA THR A 41 19.02 32.05 18.91
C THR A 41 18.16 30.84 19.23
N ALA A 42 16.85 31.06 19.23
CA ALA A 42 15.82 30.08 19.52
C ALA A 42 15.98 28.82 18.65
N ALA A 43 15.94 27.67 19.31
CA ALA A 43 15.94 26.36 18.66
C ALA A 43 14.70 26.21 17.79
N THR A 44 14.88 26.26 16.47
CA THR A 44 13.87 25.76 15.52
C THR A 44 14.13 24.27 15.35
N GLY A 45 13.40 23.45 16.11
CA GLY A 45 13.52 22.01 16.07
C GLY A 45 13.12 21.47 14.69
N THR A 46 14.03 20.76 14.06
CA THR A 46 13.72 19.83 12.97
C THR A 46 12.73 18.80 13.50
N PRO A 47 11.62 18.46 12.81
CA PRO A 47 10.75 17.38 13.27
C PRO A 47 11.55 16.08 13.18
N SER A 48 11.92 15.56 14.35
CA SER A 48 12.41 14.20 14.50
C SER A 48 11.31 13.27 14.01
N GLU A 49 11.57 12.57 12.90
CA GLU A 49 10.74 11.47 12.44
C GLU A 49 10.74 10.42 13.55
N ALA A 50 9.64 10.37 14.31
CA ALA A 50 9.53 9.58 15.52
C ALA A 50 9.81 8.10 15.21
N GLN A 51 10.97 7.62 15.64
CA GLN A 51 11.27 6.20 15.77
C GLN A 51 10.29 5.62 16.80
N THR A 52 9.29 4.88 16.30
CA THR A 52 8.37 4.14 17.16
C THR A 52 9.08 2.91 17.70
N THR A 53 9.27 2.88 19.03
CA THR A 53 9.55 1.74 19.92
C THR A 53 8.70 0.51 19.53
N PRO A 54 8.99 -0.74 19.94
CA PRO A 54 8.22 -1.95 19.55
C PRO A 54 6.72 -1.93 19.96
N SER A 55 5.93 -1.18 19.19
CA SER A 55 4.55 -1.21 18.65
C SER A 55 3.31 -1.52 19.53
N ASP A 56 2.62 -0.49 20.00
CA ASP A 56 1.23 -0.54 20.50
C ASP A 56 0.18 -0.93 19.43
N LEU A 57 0.57 -1.46 18.27
CA LEU A 57 -0.35 -1.87 17.21
C LEU A 57 -1.08 -3.18 17.56
N PRO A 58 -2.36 -3.31 17.16
CA PRO A 58 -3.14 -4.53 17.37
C PRO A 58 -2.55 -5.71 16.58
N TYR A 59 -2.84 -6.92 17.07
CA TYR A 59 -2.61 -8.13 16.31
C TYR A 59 -3.70 -8.33 15.25
N THR A 60 -3.34 -8.91 14.12
CA THR A 60 -4.34 -9.40 13.16
C THR A 60 -5.03 -10.65 13.68
N SER A 61 -6.31 -10.81 13.38
CA SER A 61 -7.12 -12.00 13.60
C SER A 61 -7.33 -12.80 12.29
N PRO A 62 -7.82 -14.06 12.38
CA PRO A 62 -8.38 -14.76 11.22
C PRO A 62 -9.53 -13.97 10.57
N PRO A 63 -9.73 -14.11 9.25
CA PRO A 63 -10.81 -13.40 8.56
C PRO A 63 -12.19 -13.81 9.09
N THR A 64 -13.04 -12.83 9.31
CA THR A 64 -14.46 -13.04 9.64
C THR A 64 -15.32 -12.99 8.39
N VAL A 65 -16.47 -13.66 8.41
CA VAL A 65 -17.48 -13.52 7.35
C VAL A 65 -18.36 -12.32 7.68
N VAL A 66 -18.47 -11.40 6.74
CA VAL A 66 -19.37 -10.25 6.79
C VAL A 66 -20.48 -10.46 5.78
N ASN A 67 -21.69 -10.73 6.25
CA ASN A 67 -22.85 -10.89 5.37
C ASN A 67 -23.44 -9.52 5.01
N VAL A 68 -23.12 -9.01 3.83
CA VAL A 68 -23.49 -7.66 3.36
C VAL A 68 -25.00 -7.54 3.16
N ASP A 69 -25.67 -8.64 2.81
CA ASP A 69 -27.13 -8.67 2.65
C ASP A 69 -27.84 -8.37 3.98
N GLU A 70 -27.32 -8.91 5.10
CA GLU A 70 -27.84 -8.67 6.44
C GLU A 70 -27.56 -7.24 6.93
N GLN A 71 -26.56 -6.57 6.35
CA GLN A 71 -26.22 -5.16 6.61
C GLN A 71 -26.99 -4.18 5.70
N GLY A 72 -27.99 -4.67 4.95
CA GLY A 72 -28.80 -3.83 4.05
C GLY A 72 -28.10 -3.48 2.73
N GLY A 73 -27.12 -4.27 2.29
CA GLY A 73 -26.43 -4.10 1.02
C GLY A 73 -25.23 -3.16 1.06
N SER A 74 -24.80 -2.71 2.25
CA SER A 74 -23.65 -1.81 2.39
C SER A 74 -22.69 -2.28 3.47
N VAL A 75 -21.39 -2.02 3.30
CA VAL A 75 -20.34 -2.36 4.27
C VAL A 75 -19.26 -1.28 4.27
N THR A 76 -18.71 -0.98 5.45
CA THR A 76 -17.58 -0.05 5.59
C THR A 76 -16.31 -0.82 5.95
N MET A 77 -15.26 -0.64 5.16
CA MET A 77 -13.96 -1.26 5.32
C MET A 77 -12.92 -0.21 5.71
N GLY A 78 -12.39 -0.32 6.92
CA GLY A 78 -11.25 0.44 7.40
C GLY A 78 -9.91 -0.16 6.98
N THR A 79 -8.87 0.68 6.97
CA THR A 79 -7.47 0.21 6.97
C THR A 79 -6.75 0.65 8.23
N GLN A 80 -5.97 -0.25 8.83
CA GLN A 80 -5.16 0.10 10.00
C GLN A 80 -3.81 -0.62 10.02
N PRO A 81 -2.74 0.02 10.53
CA PRO A 81 -1.49 -0.68 10.80
C PRO A 81 -1.70 -1.74 11.89
N ALA A 82 -1.26 -2.96 11.63
CA ALA A 82 -1.33 -4.07 12.58
C ALA A 82 -0.03 -4.88 12.60
N ARG A 83 0.14 -5.75 13.59
CA ARG A 83 1.19 -6.77 13.61
C ARG A 83 0.60 -8.10 13.17
N HIS A 84 1.27 -8.81 12.27
CA HIS A 84 0.83 -10.12 11.82
C HIS A 84 1.68 -11.24 12.44
N ALA A 85 1.01 -12.21 13.06
CA ALA A 85 1.67 -13.39 13.61
C ALA A 85 1.96 -14.39 12.48
N VAL A 86 3.17 -14.32 11.92
CA VAL A 86 3.62 -15.22 10.84
C VAL A 86 3.83 -16.66 11.28
N HIS A 87 3.96 -16.90 12.58
CA HIS A 87 4.20 -18.24 13.11
C HIS A 87 3.60 -18.39 14.52
N PRO A 88 2.92 -19.53 14.82
CA PRO A 88 2.27 -19.76 16.11
C PRO A 88 3.23 -20.16 17.24
N LEU A 89 4.48 -20.57 16.95
CA LEU A 89 5.44 -20.93 17.99
C LEU A 89 6.24 -19.71 18.47
N ASP A 90 6.34 -19.57 19.80
CA ASP A 90 7.11 -18.56 20.54
C ASP A 90 8.55 -18.48 20.05
N SER A 91 8.82 -17.57 19.12
CA SER A 91 10.12 -17.06 18.64
C SER A 91 11.27 -18.04 18.36
N MET A 92 11.09 -19.36 18.54
CA MET A 92 12.11 -20.41 18.62
C MET A 92 13.38 -19.97 19.36
N GLY A 93 13.23 -19.13 20.40
CA GLY A 93 14.35 -18.60 21.20
C GLY A 93 15.14 -17.44 20.57
N GLY A 94 14.74 -16.94 19.40
CA GLY A 94 15.32 -15.75 18.76
C GLY A 94 14.51 -14.47 19.03
N PRO A 95 15.09 -13.28 18.80
CA PRO A 95 14.30 -12.05 18.73
C PRO A 95 13.41 -12.10 17.48
N VAL A 96 12.08 -12.07 17.65
CA VAL A 96 11.13 -11.96 16.54
C VAL A 96 10.56 -10.56 16.52
N GLU A 97 10.87 -9.81 15.46
CA GLU A 97 10.07 -8.65 15.09
C GLU A 97 8.94 -9.11 14.18
N LEU A 98 7.71 -8.99 14.66
CA LEU A 98 6.53 -9.33 13.87
C LEU A 98 6.40 -8.35 12.69
N PRO A 99 6.10 -8.85 11.48
CA PRO A 99 5.87 -7.98 10.34
C PRO A 99 4.71 -7.05 10.63
N ARG A 100 4.93 -5.76 10.31
CA ARG A 100 3.87 -4.76 10.30
C ARG A 100 3.12 -4.89 8.98
N VAL A 101 1.81 -4.91 9.05
CA VAL A 101 0.90 -5.01 7.91
C VAL A 101 -0.04 -3.81 7.89
N TRP A 102 -0.70 -3.59 6.74
CA TRP A 102 -1.89 -2.76 6.64
C TRP A 102 -3.05 -3.74 6.54
N ALA A 103 -3.77 -3.91 7.64
CA ALA A 103 -4.85 -4.87 7.75
C ALA A 103 -6.19 -4.21 7.42
N TRP A 104 -7.10 -5.00 6.85
CA TRP A 104 -8.50 -4.62 6.68
C TRP A 104 -9.23 -4.78 8.00
N GLN A 105 -10.18 -3.88 8.26
CA GLN A 105 -11.09 -3.98 9.38
C GLN A 105 -12.50 -3.67 8.90
N VAL A 106 -13.50 -4.41 9.35
CA VAL A 106 -14.90 -4.11 9.06
C VAL A 106 -15.63 -3.98 10.38
N ASP A 107 -16.37 -2.88 10.52
CA ASP A 107 -17.11 -2.54 11.73
C ASP A 107 -16.22 -2.61 12.99
N ASP A 108 -16.73 -3.17 14.08
CA ASP A 108 -16.01 -3.33 15.35
C ASP A 108 -15.18 -4.63 15.43
N ASN A 109 -15.00 -5.35 14.32
CA ASN A 109 -14.18 -6.57 14.31
C ASN A 109 -12.68 -6.25 14.45
N ASP A 110 -11.90 -7.24 14.87
CA ASP A 110 -10.44 -7.14 14.85
C ASP A 110 -9.90 -6.97 13.41
N PRO A 111 -8.78 -6.26 13.21
CA PRO A 111 -8.11 -6.23 11.92
C PRO A 111 -7.73 -7.64 11.48
N SER A 112 -7.88 -7.98 10.20
CA SER A 112 -7.55 -9.31 9.70
C SER A 112 -6.66 -9.26 8.45
N VAL A 113 -5.81 -10.28 8.35
CA VAL A 113 -5.03 -10.63 7.16
C VAL A 113 -5.09 -12.16 6.99
N PRO A 114 -5.70 -12.71 5.92
CA PRO A 114 -6.44 -11.99 4.88
C PRO A 114 -7.59 -11.16 5.45
N GLY A 115 -8.04 -10.15 4.71
CA GLY A 115 -9.16 -9.31 5.12
C GLY A 115 -10.48 -10.08 5.22
N PRO A 116 -11.54 -9.46 5.76
CA PRO A 116 -12.84 -10.10 5.96
C PRO A 116 -13.41 -10.67 4.66
N ILE A 117 -14.13 -11.78 4.78
CA ILE A 117 -14.86 -12.40 3.68
C ILE A 117 -16.17 -11.63 3.51
N LEU A 118 -16.26 -10.81 2.46
CA LEU A 118 -17.51 -10.14 2.12
C LEU A 118 -18.44 -11.15 1.46
N ARG A 119 -19.61 -11.40 2.01
CA ARG A 119 -20.57 -12.37 1.48
C ARG A 119 -21.86 -11.68 1.09
N THR A 120 -22.37 -12.01 -0.09
CA THR A 120 -23.65 -11.52 -0.60
C THR A 120 -24.31 -12.59 -1.47
N THR A 121 -25.58 -12.41 -1.81
CA THR A 121 -26.31 -13.26 -2.74
C THR A 121 -26.30 -12.65 -4.14
N GLU A 122 -26.27 -13.49 -5.17
CA GLU A 122 -26.37 -13.04 -6.56
C GLU A 122 -27.53 -12.05 -6.75
N GLY A 123 -27.26 -10.96 -7.44
CA GLY A 123 -28.15 -9.84 -7.71
C GLY A 123 -28.51 -8.95 -6.51
N ASN A 124 -27.86 -9.13 -5.36
CA ASN A 124 -27.86 -8.16 -4.27
C ASN A 124 -26.56 -7.34 -4.38
N ASP A 125 -26.61 -6.23 -5.11
CA ASP A 125 -25.43 -5.40 -5.30
C ASP A 125 -24.93 -4.81 -3.97
N MET A 126 -23.62 -4.65 -3.83
CA MET A 126 -22.98 -4.17 -2.60
C MET A 126 -22.45 -2.74 -2.77
N GLU A 127 -22.69 -1.90 -1.79
CA GLU A 127 -21.99 -0.63 -1.59
C GLU A 127 -20.84 -0.81 -0.60
N VAL A 128 -19.61 -0.76 -1.08
CA VAL A 128 -18.42 -0.95 -0.24
C VAL A 128 -17.71 0.37 -0.02
N THR A 129 -17.75 0.89 1.19
CA THR A 129 -17.05 2.14 1.56
C THR A 129 -15.66 1.83 2.11
N LEU A 130 -14.62 2.26 1.39
CA LEU A 130 -13.27 2.34 1.95
C LEU A 130 -13.20 3.55 2.88
N ASP A 131 -13.09 3.31 4.17
CA ASP A 131 -12.82 4.31 5.19
C ASP A 131 -11.32 4.37 5.50
N ASN A 132 -10.64 5.37 4.95
CA ASN A 132 -9.22 5.59 5.19
C ASN A 132 -8.98 6.73 6.20
N THR A 133 -9.97 7.09 7.01
CA THR A 133 -9.85 8.18 7.98
C THR A 133 -8.73 7.94 8.99
N ASN A 134 -8.57 6.69 9.47
CA ASN A 134 -7.54 6.32 10.43
C ASN A 134 -6.27 5.74 9.79
N GLY A 135 -6.23 5.67 8.45
CA GLY A 135 -5.10 5.10 7.73
C GLY A 135 -3.90 6.04 7.64
N ARG A 136 -2.75 5.49 7.22
CA ARG A 136 -1.48 6.24 7.11
C ARG A 136 -0.95 6.33 5.68
N ARG A 137 -1.59 5.64 4.74
CA ARG A 137 -1.20 5.54 3.34
C ARG A 137 -2.44 5.66 2.46
N PRO A 138 -2.30 6.12 1.21
CA PRO A 138 -3.41 6.07 0.28
C PRO A 138 -3.72 4.61 -0.08
N HIS A 139 -5.00 4.28 -0.19
CA HIS A 139 -5.50 2.95 -0.56
C HIS A 139 -6.57 3.02 -1.65
N THR A 140 -6.87 1.87 -2.23
CA THR A 140 -8.01 1.60 -3.11
C THR A 140 -8.54 0.21 -2.81
N ILE A 141 -9.72 -0.13 -3.33
CA ILE A 141 -10.24 -1.51 -3.35
C ILE A 141 -10.55 -1.87 -4.79
N HIS A 142 -9.93 -2.92 -5.30
CA HIS A 142 -10.20 -3.50 -6.60
C HIS A 142 -10.79 -4.89 -6.41
N PHE A 143 -11.98 -5.13 -6.97
CA PHE A 143 -12.68 -6.40 -6.93
C PHE A 143 -12.41 -7.21 -8.20
N HIS A 144 -12.17 -8.51 -8.08
CA HIS A 144 -12.06 -9.44 -9.21
C HIS A 144 -13.37 -10.17 -9.44
N GLY A 145 -13.53 -10.77 -10.63
CA GLY A 145 -14.59 -11.74 -10.91
C GLY A 145 -15.99 -11.19 -11.17
N VAL A 146 -16.25 -9.92 -10.85
CA VAL A 146 -17.53 -9.23 -11.12
C VAL A 146 -17.43 -8.26 -12.30
N THR A 147 -18.51 -8.17 -13.08
CA THR A 147 -18.62 -7.19 -14.17
C THR A 147 -19.12 -5.87 -13.61
N LYS A 148 -18.27 -4.83 -13.60
CA LYS A 148 -18.55 -3.52 -13.00
C LYS A 148 -18.22 -2.39 -13.96
N THR A 149 -18.70 -1.19 -13.65
CA THR A 149 -18.29 0.01 -14.38
C THR A 149 -16.82 0.32 -14.10
N TRP A 150 -16.13 0.92 -15.08
CA TRP A 150 -14.72 1.29 -14.90
C TRP A 150 -14.52 2.27 -13.73
N LYS A 151 -15.53 3.07 -13.36
CA LYS A 151 -15.45 4.02 -12.24
C LYS A 151 -15.29 3.31 -10.89
N ASN A 152 -15.88 2.12 -10.73
CA ASN A 152 -15.82 1.31 -9.51
C ASN A 152 -14.64 0.31 -9.53
N ASP A 153 -13.72 0.41 -10.49
CA ASP A 153 -12.67 -0.59 -10.67
C ASP A 153 -11.54 -0.47 -9.64
N GLY A 154 -11.33 0.70 -9.03
CA GLY A 154 -10.29 0.86 -8.01
C GLY A 154 -8.84 0.76 -8.52
N VAL A 155 -8.64 0.79 -9.84
CA VAL A 155 -7.33 0.85 -10.51
C VAL A 155 -6.95 2.33 -10.71
N PRO A 156 -5.96 2.88 -9.98
CA PRO A 156 -5.70 4.32 -10.00
C PRO A 156 -5.31 4.89 -11.37
N THR A 157 -4.64 4.11 -12.22
CA THR A 157 -4.22 4.53 -13.56
C THR A 157 -5.37 4.64 -14.55
N LEU A 158 -6.49 3.98 -14.27
CA LEU A 158 -7.71 4.02 -15.10
C LEU A 158 -8.75 4.97 -14.49
N THR A 159 -9.01 4.81 -13.19
CA THR A 159 -10.10 5.50 -12.48
C THR A 159 -9.71 6.90 -11.99
N GLY A 160 -8.41 7.16 -11.79
CA GLY A 160 -7.92 8.33 -11.07
C GLY A 160 -8.15 8.28 -9.55
N ILE A 161 -8.84 7.26 -9.03
CA ILE A 161 -9.17 7.13 -7.61
C ILE A 161 -7.94 6.69 -6.83
N LYS A 162 -7.62 7.44 -5.79
CA LYS A 162 -6.69 7.10 -4.72
C LYS A 162 -7.32 7.66 -3.47
N VAL A 163 -7.70 6.83 -2.50
CA VAL A 163 -8.32 7.29 -1.25
C VAL A 163 -7.18 7.66 -0.29
N PRO A 164 -6.85 8.94 -0.10
CA PRO A 164 -5.79 9.37 0.80
C PRO A 164 -6.14 9.08 2.27
N ALA A 165 -5.14 9.19 3.14
CA ALA A 165 -5.39 9.15 4.58
C ALA A 165 -6.31 10.31 4.98
N GLY A 166 -7.30 10.05 5.83
CA GLY A 166 -8.31 11.04 6.23
C GLY A 166 -9.59 11.01 5.39
N GLU A 167 -9.59 10.34 4.23
CA GLU A 167 -10.73 10.35 3.30
C GLU A 167 -11.47 9.01 3.24
N LYS A 168 -12.65 9.03 2.60
CA LYS A 168 -13.46 7.86 2.33
C LYS A 168 -13.89 7.81 0.88
N HIS A 169 -14.15 6.62 0.36
CA HIS A 169 -14.70 6.44 -0.99
C HIS A 169 -15.57 5.19 -1.06
N THR A 170 -16.72 5.29 -1.72
CA THR A 170 -17.67 4.19 -1.87
C THR A 170 -17.62 3.63 -3.29
N TYR A 171 -17.50 2.30 -3.38
CA TYR A 171 -17.55 1.54 -4.62
C TYR A 171 -18.89 0.81 -4.72
N GLU A 172 -19.56 0.90 -5.86
CA GLU A 172 -20.74 0.10 -6.16
C GLU A 172 -20.30 -1.17 -6.90
N ILE A 173 -20.51 -2.32 -6.27
CA ILE A 173 -20.01 -3.62 -6.71
C ILE A 173 -21.20 -4.54 -7.03
N PRO A 174 -21.46 -4.82 -8.31
CA PRO A 174 -22.55 -5.72 -8.69
C PRO A 174 -22.29 -7.16 -8.25
N ALA A 175 -23.31 -7.82 -7.71
CA ALA A 175 -23.26 -9.23 -7.33
C ALA A 175 -23.69 -10.13 -8.51
N ASN A 176 -23.06 -9.99 -9.67
CA ASN A 176 -23.57 -10.54 -10.94
C ASN A 176 -22.88 -11.82 -11.43
N VAL A 177 -21.91 -12.36 -10.67
CA VAL A 177 -21.21 -13.60 -11.01
C VAL A 177 -21.06 -14.42 -9.73
N PRO A 178 -21.87 -15.48 -9.53
CA PRO A 178 -21.73 -16.37 -8.39
C PRO A 178 -20.34 -17.01 -8.31
N GLY A 179 -19.83 -17.19 -7.08
CA GLY A 179 -18.54 -17.82 -6.82
C GLY A 179 -17.72 -17.09 -5.76
N THR A 180 -16.49 -17.56 -5.58
CA THR A 180 -15.49 -16.94 -4.69
C THR A 180 -14.51 -16.13 -5.52
N HIS A 181 -14.45 -14.83 -5.27
CA HIS A 181 -13.54 -13.90 -5.94
C HIS A 181 -12.62 -13.21 -4.94
N LEU A 182 -11.73 -12.37 -5.45
CA LEU A 182 -10.71 -11.66 -4.68
C LEU A 182 -11.03 -10.16 -4.66
N TYR A 183 -10.70 -9.48 -3.57
CA TYR A 183 -10.48 -8.04 -3.59
C TYR A 183 -9.09 -7.71 -3.04
N HIS A 184 -8.50 -6.62 -3.53
CA HIS A 184 -7.20 -6.16 -3.02
C HIS A 184 -6.96 -4.68 -3.30
N CYS A 185 -5.93 -4.12 -2.65
CA CYS A 185 -5.48 -2.76 -2.95
C CYS A 185 -4.68 -2.72 -4.26
N HIS A 186 -4.90 -1.68 -5.09
CA HIS A 186 -4.23 -1.52 -6.38
C HIS A 186 -3.20 -0.36 -6.40
N LEU A 187 -2.91 0.23 -5.24
CA LEU A 187 -1.75 1.11 -5.09
C LEU A 187 -0.52 0.27 -4.76
N GLN A 188 0.59 0.48 -5.50
CA GLN A 188 1.83 -0.31 -5.35
C GLN A 188 1.55 -1.81 -5.15
N THR A 189 0.75 -2.39 -6.06
CA THR A 189 0.01 -3.64 -5.85
C THR A 189 0.81 -4.76 -5.20
N HIS A 190 2.02 -5.04 -5.70
CA HIS A 190 2.95 -6.03 -5.12
C HIS A 190 3.14 -5.81 -3.62
N ARG A 191 3.57 -4.60 -3.24
CA ARG A 191 3.83 -4.24 -1.85
C ARG A 191 2.58 -4.24 -1.01
N HIS A 192 1.45 -3.71 -1.50
CA HIS A 192 0.26 -3.62 -0.67
C HIS A 192 -0.36 -5.01 -0.41
N ILE A 193 -0.31 -5.92 -1.39
CA ILE A 193 -0.70 -7.31 -1.18
C ILE A 193 0.25 -8.00 -0.18
N ASP A 194 1.57 -7.84 -0.34
CA ASP A 194 2.56 -8.37 0.59
C ASP A 194 2.38 -7.83 2.02
N MET A 195 1.86 -6.62 2.14
CA MET A 195 1.51 -5.97 3.41
C MET A 195 0.11 -6.34 3.93
N GLY A 196 -0.57 -7.33 3.34
CA GLY A 196 -1.82 -7.89 3.84
C GLY A 196 -3.11 -7.31 3.25
N MET A 197 -3.03 -6.40 2.27
CA MET A 197 -4.21 -5.73 1.69
C MET A 197 -4.90 -6.56 0.60
N TYR A 198 -5.37 -7.75 0.97
CA TYR A 198 -6.16 -8.64 0.13
C TYR A 198 -7.19 -9.41 0.97
N GLY A 199 -8.27 -9.86 0.34
CA GLY A 199 -9.30 -10.70 0.95
C GLY A 199 -10.23 -11.28 -0.11
N SER A 200 -11.27 -12.00 0.30
CA SER A 200 -12.19 -12.66 -0.62
C SER A 200 -13.60 -12.08 -0.56
N VAL A 201 -14.30 -12.14 -1.69
CA VAL A 201 -15.74 -11.91 -1.78
C VAL A 201 -16.42 -13.19 -2.22
N GLU A 202 -17.52 -13.54 -1.58
CA GLU A 202 -18.33 -14.72 -1.89
C GLU A 202 -19.71 -14.27 -2.35
N ILE A 203 -20.04 -14.60 -3.60
CA ILE A 203 -21.37 -14.34 -4.17
C ILE A 203 -22.09 -15.69 -4.26
N LEU A 204 -23.09 -15.88 -3.40
CA LEU A 204 -23.88 -17.10 -3.36
C LEU A 204 -24.88 -17.13 -4.52
N SER A 205 -25.07 -18.29 -5.15
CA SER A 205 -26.14 -18.45 -6.15
C SER A 205 -27.51 -18.41 -5.47
N ARG A 206 -28.51 -17.87 -6.18
CA ARG A 206 -29.90 -17.81 -5.73
C ARG A 206 -30.60 -19.17 -5.68
#